data_AF-A3D4M4-F1
#
_entry.id   AF-A3D4M4-F1
#
_cell.length_a   1.000
_cell.length_b   1.000
_cell.length_c   1.000
_cell.angle_alpha   90.00
_cell.angle_beta   90.00
_cell.angle_gamma   90.00
#
_symmetry.space_group_name_H-M   'P 1'
#
loop_
_entity.id
_entity.type
_entity.pdbx_description
1 polymer ?
#
loop_
_entity_poly.entity_id
_entity_poly.type
_entity_poly.pdbx_seq_one_letter_code
_entity_poly.pdbx_strand_id
1 'polypeptide(L)' 'MPTKHINEATWRLVEKETVKAVVETREPVKDTDVLNWLIMRGLRDIEKEDYRELKKEEKK' A
#
# COMPACT_ATOMS: atom_id res chain seq x y z
N MET A 1 2.22 -2.45 16.42
CA MET A 1 2.41 -1.78 15.12
C MET A 1 1.84 -2.69 14.03
N PRO A 2 1.23 -2.15 12.96
CA PRO A 2 0.70 -2.93 11.83
C PRO A 2 1.77 -3.82 11.17
N THR A 3 3.04 -3.50 11.41
CA THR A 3 4.26 -4.20 10.99
C THR A 3 4.37 -5.67 11.39
N LYS A 4 3.52 -6.21 12.29
CA LYS A 4 3.55 -7.65 12.61
C LYS A 4 2.96 -8.55 11.52
N HIS A 5 2.16 -8.00 10.61
CA HIS A 5 1.44 -8.78 9.59
C HIS A 5 1.71 -8.31 8.15
N ILE A 6 2.53 -7.28 7.97
CA ILE A 6 2.93 -6.75 6.66
C ILE A 6 4.44 -6.90 6.54
N ASN A 7 4.91 -7.45 5.42
CA ASN A 7 6.34 -7.59 5.15
C ASN A 7 7.01 -6.20 5.15
N GLU A 8 8.21 -6.11 5.72
CA GLU A 8 9.05 -4.92 5.77
C GLU A 8 9.21 -4.24 4.39
N ALA A 9 9.34 -5.02 3.32
CA ALA A 9 9.42 -4.49 1.96
C ALA A 9 8.16 -3.69 1.56
N THR A 10 6.98 -4.25 1.82
CA THR A 10 5.69 -3.60 1.57
C THR A 10 5.51 -2.38 2.48
N TRP A 11 5.91 -2.48 3.76
CA TRP A 11 5.82 -1.37 4.70
C TRP A 11 6.65 -0.15 4.26
N ARG A 12 7.88 -0.37 3.78
CA ARG A 12 8.73 0.71 3.24
C ARG A 12 8.09 1.44 2.06
N LEU A 13 7.30 0.74 1.23
CA LEU A 13 6.58 1.37 0.13
C LEU A 13 5.47 2.29 0.65
N VAL A 14 4.74 1.86 1.68
CA VAL A 14 3.71 2.67 2.35
C VAL A 14 4.33 3.90 3.01
N GLU A 15 5.48 3.75 3.69
CA GLU A 15 6.21 4.87 4.29
C GLU A 15 6.65 5.89 3.23
N LYS A 16 7.19 5.41 2.10
CA LYS A 16 7.59 6.28 0.99
C LYS A 16 6.41 7.08 0.44
N GLU A 17 5.24 6.43 0.30
CA GLU A 17 4.05 7.12 -0.17
C GLU A 17 3.49 8.11 0.86
N THR A 18 3.61 7.79 2.15
CA THR A 18 3.25 8.70 3.25
C THR A 18 4.10 9.97 3.22
N VAL A 19 5.42 9.84 3.01
CA VAL A 19 6.31 11.00 2.88
C VAL A 19 5.91 11.87 1.70
N LYS A 20 5.60 11.27 0.53
CA LYS A 20 5.10 12.04 -0.62
C LYS A 20 3.79 12.74 -0.31
N ALA A 21 2.84 12.07 0.33
CA ALA A 21 1.56 12.66 0.70
C ALA A 21 1.75 13.89 1.60
N VAL A 22 2.66 13.82 2.58
CA VAL A 22 3.01 14.97 3.43
C VAL A 22 3.62 16.12 2.61
N VAL A 23 4.52 15.81 1.67
CA VAL A 23 5.17 16.82 0.83
C VAL A 23 4.17 17.54 -0.08
N GLU A 24 3.28 16.79 -0.71
CA GLU A 24 2.29 17.33 -1.66
C GLU A 24 1.17 18.11 -0.96
N THR A 25 0.66 17.58 0.16
CA THR A 25 -0.43 18.23 0.91
C THR A 25 0.07 19.35 1.82
N ARG A 26 1.37 19.34 2.17
CA ARG A 26 1.98 20.18 3.22
C ARG A 26 1.34 20.00 4.60
N GLU A 27 0.66 18.88 4.81
CA GLU A 27 -0.03 18.55 6.05
C GLU A 27 0.52 17.26 6.64
N PRO A 28 0.48 17.08 7.98
CA PRO A 28 0.83 15.81 8.60
C PRO A 28 -0.17 14.73 8.19
N VAL A 29 0.34 13.64 7.61
CA VAL A 29 -0.46 12.48 7.19
C VAL A 29 -0.04 11.26 8.01
N LYS A 30 -1.01 10.50 8.53
CA LYS A 30 -0.72 9.25 9.23
C LYS A 30 -0.48 8.12 8.23
N ASP A 31 0.55 7.33 8.51
CA ASP A 31 0.89 6.10 7.81
C ASP A 31 -0.28 5.10 7.71
N THR A 32 -1.05 4.96 8.79
CA THR A 32 -2.24 4.09 8.86
C THR A 32 -3.36 4.56 7.93
N ASP A 33 -3.54 5.87 7.77
CA ASP A 33 -4.53 6.43 6.86
C ASP A 33 -4.11 6.21 5.40
N VAL A 34 -2.81 6.36 5.10
CA VAL A 34 -2.23 6.06 3.78
C VAL A 34 -2.37 4.58 3.44
N LEU A 35 -2.07 3.68 4.38
CA LEU A 35 -2.26 2.24 4.19
C LEU A 35 -3.71 1.91 3.86
N ASN A 36 -4.65 2.42 4.65
CA ASN A 36 -6.08 2.17 4.43
C ASN A 36 -6.52 2.73 3.06
N TRP A 37 -6.05 3.92 2.71
CA TRP A 37 -6.34 4.54 1.42
C TRP A 37 -5.80 3.71 0.25
N LEU A 38 -4.56 3.21 0.34
CA LEU A 38 -3.96 2.35 -0.68
C LEU A 38 -4.74 1.04 -0.88
N ILE A 39 -5.19 0.42 0.21
CA ILE A 39 -6.02 -0.81 0.15
C ILE A 39 -7.35 -0.50 -0.54
N MET A 40 -8.04 0.56 -0.11
CA MET A 40 -9.33 0.97 -0.68
C MET A 40 -9.21 1.32 -2.17
N ARG A 41 -8.11 1.96 -2.56
CA ARG A 41 -7.80 2.25 -3.97
C ARG A 41 -7.57 0.96 -4.75
N GLY A 42 -6.74 0.06 -4.24
CA GLY A 42 -6.49 -1.24 -4.85
C GLY A 42 -7.78 -2.04 -5.05
N LEU A 43 -8.67 -2.08 -4.05
CA LEU A 43 -9.97 -2.76 -4.16
C LEU A 43 -10.91 -2.14 -5.20
N ARG A 44 -10.77 -0.85 -5.50
CA ARG A 44 -11.56 -0.16 -6.52
C ARG A 44 -11.00 -0.40 -7.92
N ASP A 45 -9.68 -0.37 -8.05
CA ASP A 45 -8.98 -0.37 -9.33
C ASP A 45 -8.56 -1.78 -9.78
N ILE A 46 -8.85 -2.82 -8.99
CA ILE A 46 -8.47 -4.21 -9.30
C ILE A 46 -9.20 -4.73 -10.54
N GLU A 47 -8.44 -5.27 -11.48
CA GLU A 47 -8.91 -5.84 -12.74
C GLU A 47 -8.70 -7.36 -12.80
N LYS A 48 -9.23 -7.99 -13.84
CA LYS A 48 -9.19 -9.46 -13.99
C LYS A 48 -7.75 -9.97 -14.13
N GLU A 49 -6.90 -9.17 -14.73
CA GLU A 49 -5.48 -9.40 -14.97
C GLU A 49 -4.69 -9.44 -13.66
N ASP A 50 -5.00 -8.57 -12.70
CA ASP A 50 -4.33 -8.50 -11.40
C ASP A 50 -4.49 -9.80 -10.60
N TYR A 51 -5.65 -10.46 -10.68
CA TYR A 51 -5.85 -11.77 -10.05
C TYR A 51 -4.94 -12.85 -10.66
N ARG A 52 -4.59 -12.72 -11.95
CA ARG A 52 -3.67 -13.66 -12.62
C ARG A 52 -2.24 -13.40 -12.16
N GLU A 53 -1.87 -12.17 -11.87
CA GLU A 53 -0.56 -11.81 -11.32
C GLU A 53 -0.42 -12.26 -9.87
N LEU A 54 -1.47 -12.07 -9.06
CA LEU A 54 -1.53 -12.55 -7.67
C LEU A 54 -1.18 -14.05 -7.57
N LYS A 55 -1.77 -14.88 -8.43
CA LYS A 55 -1.47 -16.33 -8.48
C LYS A 55 -0.07 -16.68 -8.98
N LYS A 56 0.59 -15.79 -9.73
CA LYS A 56 1.97 -16.01 -10.18
C LYS A 56 2.96 -15.70 -9.06
N GLU A 57 2.68 -14.72 -8.22
CA GLU A 57 3.53 -14.39 -7.07
C GLU A 57 3.51 -15.47 -5.99
N GLU A 58 2.38 -16.17 -5.76
CA GLU A 58 2.31 -17.30 -4.82
C GLU A 58 3.18 -18.52 -5.21
N LYS A 59 3.64 -18.60 -6.46
CA LYS A 59 4.43 -19.73 -6.97
C LYS A 59 5.94 -19.49 -6.96
N LYS A 60 6.41 -18.32 -6.52
CA LYS A 60 7.82 -17.92 -6.49
C LYS A 60 8.36 -17.98 -5.07
#